data_AF-A0A2E0AMJ6-F1
#
_entry.id   AF-A0A2E0AMJ6-F1
#
_cell.length_a   1.000
_cell.length_b   1.000
_cell.length_c   1.000
_cell.angle_alpha   90.00
_cell.angle_beta   90.00
_cell.angle_gamma   90.00
#
_symmetry.space_group_name_H-M   'P 1'
#
loop_
_entity.id
_entity.type
_entity.pdbx_description
1 polymer ?
#
loop_
_entity_poly.entity_id
_entity_poly.type
_entity_poly.pdbx_seq_one_letter_code
_entity_poly.pdbx_strand_id
1 'polypeptide(L)'
;MAKKLIKWKWTYHHHPDTEEEGFSAKGSLWTKRKPNQDGFFQIKKIKGIHKECPAKQCREKISSLVPAGSSIPGNTGYPGDNLIRPINKRKQSLKQLTGSGFQYELQTETYVNVFYKTDITPESYREFHARQPFPEGITGNNTEADIIFNATPLQ
;
A
#
# COMPACT_ATOMS: atom_id res chain seq x y z
N MET A 1 -1.11 29.99 -6.03
CA MET A 1 -2.22 29.17 -5.45
C MET A 1 -1.75 27.74 -5.22
N ALA A 2 -1.74 27.25 -3.97
CA ALA A 2 -1.44 25.84 -3.71
C ALA A 2 -2.53 24.96 -4.34
N LYS A 3 -2.16 24.03 -5.23
CA LYS A 3 -3.14 23.12 -5.85
C LYS A 3 -3.78 22.24 -4.77
N LYS A 4 -5.09 22.39 -4.56
CA LYS A 4 -5.89 21.56 -3.66
C LYS A 4 -5.75 20.08 -4.07
N LEU A 5 -5.35 19.23 -3.13
CA LEU A 5 -5.24 17.78 -3.33
C LEU A 5 -6.62 17.11 -3.14
N ILE A 6 -6.86 15.97 -3.79
CA ILE A 6 -8.03 15.12 -3.53
C ILE A 6 -7.70 14.23 -2.34
N LYS A 7 -8.54 14.23 -1.31
CA LYS A 7 -8.40 13.33 -0.17
C LYS A 7 -9.08 12.00 -0.49
N TRP A 8 -8.49 10.89 -0.07
CA TRP A 8 -9.03 9.54 -0.21
C TRP A 8 -9.12 8.89 1.17
N LYS A 9 -10.07 7.99 1.36
CA LYS A 9 -9.99 6.96 2.41
C LYS A 9 -9.48 5.68 1.79
N TRP A 10 -8.61 4.97 2.50
CA TRP A 10 -8.12 3.68 2.08
C TRP A 10 -8.04 2.72 3.27
N THR A 11 -8.15 1.44 2.97
CA THR A 11 -8.04 0.33 3.91
C THR A 11 -7.45 -0.87 3.20
N TYR A 12 -6.70 -1.69 3.91
CA TYR A 12 -6.59 -3.09 3.59
C TYR A 12 -6.60 -3.94 4.87
N HIS A 13 -6.86 -5.22 4.68
CA HIS A 13 -6.73 -6.25 5.69
C HIS A 13 -6.25 -7.53 5.01
N HIS A 14 -5.62 -8.39 5.79
CA HIS A 14 -5.25 -9.73 5.38
C HIS A 14 -6.42 -10.50 4.73
N HIS A 15 -6.12 -11.29 3.69
CA HIS A 15 -7.12 -12.13 3.03
C HIS A 15 -7.54 -13.28 3.97
N PRO A 16 -8.85 -13.59 4.12
CA PRO A 16 -9.31 -14.57 5.11
C PRO A 16 -8.92 -16.02 4.80
N ASP A 17 -8.54 -16.32 3.56
CA ASP A 17 -8.21 -17.68 3.11
C ASP A 17 -6.74 -18.08 3.36
N THR A 18 -5.94 -17.19 3.95
CA THR A 18 -4.56 -17.46 4.36
C THR A 18 -4.51 -17.68 5.87
N GLU A 19 -3.76 -18.68 6.34
CA GLU A 19 -3.75 -19.15 7.74
C GLU A 19 -3.12 -18.18 8.76
N GLU A 20 -2.73 -16.97 8.35
CA GLU A 20 -2.08 -15.98 9.21
C GLU A 20 -3.09 -15.00 9.85
N GLU A 21 -3.15 -14.93 11.18
CA GLU A 21 -3.71 -13.75 11.87
C GLU A 21 -2.69 -12.59 11.76
N GLY A 22 -3.01 -11.32 11.50
CA GLY A 22 -4.24 -10.62 11.19
C GLY A 22 -3.88 -9.13 11.06
N PHE A 23 -3.08 -8.78 10.06
CA PHE A 23 -2.62 -7.41 9.84
C PHE A 23 -3.63 -6.59 9.01
N SER A 24 -3.65 -5.29 9.25
CA SER A 24 -4.51 -4.36 8.53
C SER A 24 -3.94 -2.95 8.59
N ALA A 25 -4.19 -2.15 7.57
CA ALA A 25 -3.94 -0.73 7.67
C ALA A 25 -5.09 0.08 7.12
N LYS A 26 -5.19 1.31 7.62
CA LYS A 26 -6.19 2.27 7.17
C LYS A 26 -5.69 3.69 7.31
N GLY A 27 -6.21 4.57 6.47
CA GLY A 27 -5.81 5.95 6.53
C GLY A 27 -6.45 6.86 5.50
N SER A 28 -5.72 7.92 5.20
CA SER A 28 -6.01 8.86 4.13
C SER A 28 -4.82 9.01 3.19
N LEU A 29 -5.11 9.14 1.90
CA LEU A 29 -4.16 9.56 0.87
C LEU A 29 -4.57 10.93 0.35
N TRP A 30 -3.60 11.68 -0.14
CA TRP A 30 -3.86 12.92 -0.87
C TRP A 30 -3.20 12.85 -2.24
N THR A 31 -3.99 13.02 -3.29
CA THR A 31 -3.51 12.90 -4.67
C THR A 31 -3.60 14.22 -5.44
N LYS A 32 -2.85 14.33 -6.55
CA LYS A 32 -3.09 15.37 -7.57
C LYS A 32 -4.53 15.27 -8.10
N ARG A 33 -5.12 16.37 -8.59
CA ARG A 33 -6.50 16.38 -9.12
C ARG A 33 -6.68 15.73 -10.49
N LYS A 34 -5.62 15.72 -11.30
CA LYS A 34 -5.67 15.19 -12.67
C LYS A 34 -5.07 13.78 -12.67
N PRO A 35 -5.81 12.75 -13.12
CA PRO A 35 -5.23 11.46 -13.37
C PRO A 35 -4.27 11.52 -14.56
N ASN A 36 -3.40 10.52 -14.69
CA ASN A 36 -2.65 10.25 -15.92
C ASN A 36 -3.57 9.66 -17.00
N GLN A 37 -2.99 9.31 -18.16
CA GLN A 37 -3.74 8.76 -19.30
C GLN A 37 -4.42 7.43 -18.96
N ASP A 38 -3.87 6.66 -18.02
CA ASP A 38 -4.40 5.37 -17.55
C ASP A 38 -5.43 5.49 -16.42
N GLY A 39 -5.77 6.72 -16.03
CA GLY A 39 -6.76 7.02 -14.99
C GLY A 39 -6.22 7.01 -13.55
N PHE A 40 -4.90 6.91 -13.35
CA PHE A 40 -4.27 6.93 -12.04
C PHE A 40 -3.94 8.35 -11.56
N PHE A 41 -4.24 8.60 -10.30
CA PHE A 41 -3.92 9.81 -9.58
C PHE A 41 -2.63 9.62 -8.78
N GLN A 42 -1.70 10.57 -8.90
CA GLN A 42 -0.45 10.51 -8.15
C GLN A 42 -0.67 10.88 -6.67
N ILE A 43 -0.36 9.95 -5.76
CA ILE A 43 -0.31 10.14 -4.31
C ILE A 43 0.86 11.08 -3.97
N LYS A 44 0.59 12.02 -3.07
CA LYS A 44 1.56 13.01 -2.58
C LYS A 44 1.77 12.97 -1.08
N LYS A 45 0.79 12.47 -0.34
CA LYS A 45 0.86 12.34 1.12
C LYS A 45 0.05 11.13 1.55
N ILE A 46 0.48 10.52 2.63
CA ILE A 46 -0.21 9.45 3.35
C ILE A 46 -0.27 9.81 4.83
N LYS A 47 -1.34 9.41 5.48
CA LYS A 47 -1.45 9.33 6.94
C LYS A 47 -2.30 8.11 7.25
N GLY A 48 -1.93 7.34 8.26
CA GLY A 48 -2.69 6.15 8.61
C GLY A 48 -2.11 5.45 9.81
N ILE A 49 -2.69 4.28 10.07
CA ILE A 49 -2.26 3.35 11.10
C ILE A 49 -2.15 1.99 10.42
N HIS A 50 -0.98 1.37 10.54
CA HIS A 50 -0.78 -0.06 10.31
C HIS A 50 -0.97 -0.79 11.63
N LYS A 51 -1.54 -1.98 11.55
CA LYS A 51 -1.76 -2.85 12.69
C LYS A 51 -1.29 -4.23 12.32
N GLU A 52 -0.49 -4.80 13.21
CA GLU A 52 -0.01 -6.15 13.08
C GLU A 52 -0.16 -6.85 14.43
N CYS A 53 -1.30 -7.50 14.66
CA CYS A 53 -1.54 -8.24 15.90
C CYS A 53 -1.29 -9.73 15.67
N PRO A 54 -0.54 -10.36 16.59
CA PRO A 54 -1.18 -11.35 17.47
C PRO A 54 -1.30 -10.89 18.95
N ALA A 55 -0.64 -9.80 19.35
CA ALA A 55 -0.64 -9.30 20.74
C ALA A 55 -1.31 -7.90 20.89
N LYS A 56 -1.99 -7.69 22.02
CA LYS A 56 -3.00 -6.64 22.31
C LYS A 56 -2.62 -5.15 22.11
N GLN A 57 -1.45 -4.76 21.59
CA GLN A 57 -1.04 -3.34 21.45
C GLN A 57 -0.23 -2.97 20.19
N CYS A 58 -0.37 -3.68 19.06
CA CYS A 58 0.42 -3.37 17.86
C CYS A 58 -0.31 -2.42 16.88
N ARG A 59 -0.29 -1.12 17.15
CA ARG A 59 -0.75 -0.10 16.19
C ARG A 59 0.36 0.91 15.95
N GLU A 60 0.78 1.03 14.71
CA GLU A 60 1.89 1.90 14.32
C GLU A 60 1.38 3.00 13.39
N LYS A 61 1.74 4.25 13.67
CA LYS A 61 1.40 5.33 12.73
C LYS A 61 2.32 5.23 11.51
N ILE A 62 1.75 5.60 10.37
CA ILE A 62 2.55 5.83 9.17
C ILE A 62 3.29 7.15 9.32
N SER A 63 4.62 7.10 9.28
CA SER A 63 5.53 8.24 9.42
C SER A 63 5.63 9.03 8.13
N SER A 64 5.86 8.35 7.00
CA SER A 64 6.18 9.01 5.73
C SER A 64 5.69 8.20 4.53
N LEU A 65 5.48 8.88 3.39
CA LEU A 65 5.31 8.24 2.08
C LEU A 65 6.70 8.13 1.46
N VAL A 66 7.08 6.94 1.00
CA VAL A 66 8.32 6.75 0.27
C VAL A 66 8.20 7.41 -1.12
N PRO A 67 9.20 8.17 -1.58
CA PRO A 67 9.14 8.83 -2.89
C PRO A 67 8.91 7.85 -4.04
N ALA A 68 8.17 8.29 -5.07
CA ALA A 68 7.98 7.48 -6.27
C ALA A 68 9.32 7.28 -6.99
N GLY A 69 9.57 6.07 -7.49
CA GLY A 69 10.84 5.67 -8.11
C GLY A 69 11.90 5.21 -7.12
N SER A 70 11.61 5.18 -5.82
CA SER A 70 12.49 4.63 -4.78
C SER A 70 11.99 3.28 -4.31
N SER A 71 12.92 2.38 -3.96
CA SER A 71 12.65 1.12 -3.25
C SER A 71 12.81 1.33 -1.75
N ILE A 72 12.12 0.51 -0.95
CA ILE A 72 12.35 0.37 0.49
C ILE A 72 13.50 -0.61 0.76
N PRO A 73 14.16 -0.53 1.93
CA PRO A 73 15.11 -1.54 2.38
C PRO A 73 14.51 -2.96 2.34
N GLY A 74 15.31 -3.94 1.90
CA GLY A 74 14.90 -5.34 1.78
C GLY A 74 13.98 -5.67 0.60
N ASN A 75 13.62 -4.68 -0.23
CA ASN A 75 12.81 -4.83 -1.45
C ASN A 75 13.43 -4.09 -2.65
N THR A 76 14.73 -4.28 -2.85
CA THR A 76 15.52 -3.62 -3.88
C THR A 76 15.04 -4.06 -5.27
N GLY A 77 14.95 -3.12 -6.21
CA GLY A 77 14.49 -3.39 -7.58
C GLY A 77 12.97 -3.30 -7.75
N TYR A 78 12.22 -3.12 -6.67
CA TYR A 78 10.77 -2.91 -6.68
C TYR A 78 10.41 -1.48 -6.23
N PRO A 79 10.64 -0.45 -7.06
CA PRO A 79 10.32 0.92 -6.70
C PRO A 79 8.81 1.16 -6.73
N GLY A 80 8.30 1.87 -5.73
CA GLY A 80 6.90 2.31 -5.70
C GLY A 80 6.63 3.43 -6.72
N ASP A 81 5.43 3.48 -7.31
CA ASP A 81 5.06 4.53 -8.27
C ASP A 81 4.10 5.58 -7.70
N ASN A 82 3.53 5.30 -6.53
CA ASN A 82 2.57 6.15 -5.83
C ASN A 82 1.35 6.49 -6.70
N LEU A 83 0.84 5.53 -7.47
CA LEU A 83 -0.33 5.66 -8.32
C LEU A 83 -1.55 4.96 -7.72
N ILE A 84 -2.69 5.65 -7.71
CA ILE A 84 -3.96 5.08 -7.28
C ILE A 84 -5.11 5.53 -8.17
N ARG A 85 -6.07 4.64 -8.44
CA ARG A 85 -7.30 4.99 -9.16
C ARG A 85 -8.55 4.51 -8.41
N PRO A 86 -9.72 5.15 -8.64
CA PRO A 86 -10.93 4.75 -7.95
C PRO A 86 -11.41 3.40 -8.46
N ILE A 87 -12.08 2.64 -7.60
CA ILE A 87 -12.75 1.42 -8.02
C ILE A 87 -13.77 1.74 -9.12
N ASN A 88 -13.70 1.05 -10.24
CA ASN A 88 -14.70 1.17 -11.29
C ASN A 88 -15.75 0.08 -11.12
N LYS A 89 -16.89 0.42 -10.51
CA LYS A 89 -18.00 -0.53 -10.30
C LYS A 89 -18.57 -1.10 -11.61
N ARG A 90 -18.39 -0.42 -12.75
CA ARG A 90 -18.83 -0.87 -14.08
C ARG A 90 -17.79 -1.72 -14.81
N LYS A 91 -16.52 -1.62 -14.41
CA LYS A 91 -15.41 -2.42 -14.93
C LYS A 91 -14.77 -3.13 -13.74
N GLN A 92 -15.39 -4.25 -13.32
CA GLN A 92 -14.97 -5.09 -12.20
C GLN A 92 -13.47 -5.49 -12.22
N SER A 93 -12.80 -5.35 -13.36
CA SER A 93 -11.38 -5.65 -13.55
C SER A 93 -10.40 -4.50 -13.29
N LEU A 94 -10.85 -3.25 -13.08
CA LEU A 94 -9.89 -2.14 -12.90
C LEU A 94 -9.31 -2.11 -11.49
N LYS A 95 -8.11 -2.66 -11.37
CA LYS A 95 -7.26 -2.69 -10.18
C LYS A 95 -6.90 -1.28 -9.72
N GLN A 96 -6.96 -1.00 -8.43
CA GLN A 96 -6.78 0.35 -7.89
C GLN A 96 -5.32 0.78 -7.80
N LEU A 97 -4.41 -0.19 -7.74
CA LEU A 97 -2.96 -0.02 -7.68
C LEU A 97 -2.31 -0.69 -8.89
N THR A 98 -1.06 -0.33 -9.16
CA THR A 98 -0.18 -0.97 -10.14
C THR A 98 0.63 -2.09 -9.48
N GLY A 99 1.48 -2.77 -10.25
CA GLY A 99 2.49 -3.70 -9.74
C GLY A 99 3.55 -3.05 -8.84
N SER A 100 3.79 -1.74 -8.99
CA SER A 100 4.71 -0.98 -8.15
C SER A 100 4.04 -0.46 -6.88
N GLY A 101 2.78 -0.03 -6.99
CA GLY A 101 1.98 0.40 -5.84
C GLY A 101 2.55 1.61 -5.09
N PHE A 102 2.30 1.66 -3.79
CA PHE A 102 2.81 2.72 -2.91
C PHE A 102 3.50 2.16 -1.68
N GLN A 103 4.49 2.90 -1.21
CA GLN A 103 5.37 2.48 -0.13
C GLN A 103 5.35 3.52 0.98
N TYR A 104 5.45 3.05 2.23
CA TYR A 104 5.46 3.93 3.39
C TYR A 104 6.28 3.37 4.53
N GLU A 105 6.68 4.27 5.41
CA GLU A 105 7.48 4.00 6.59
C GLU A 105 6.60 4.07 7.85
N LEU A 106 6.85 3.19 8.81
CA LEU A 106 6.20 3.17 10.12
C LEU A 106 7.06 3.88 11.18
N GLN A 107 6.49 4.14 12.37
CA GLN A 107 7.22 4.87 13.43
C GLN A 107 8.41 4.09 14.00
N THR A 108 8.43 2.77 13.82
CA THR A 108 9.51 1.87 14.21
C THR A 108 10.56 1.70 13.13
N GLU A 109 10.56 2.56 12.11
CA GLU A 109 11.50 2.52 10.99
C GLU A 109 11.41 1.22 10.17
N THR A 110 10.27 0.53 10.23
CA THR A 110 9.92 -0.57 9.32
C THR A 110 9.19 -0.02 8.09
N TYR A 111 9.17 -0.79 7.00
CA TYR A 111 8.66 -0.33 5.71
C TYR A 111 7.61 -1.28 5.17
N VAL A 112 6.61 -0.71 4.48
CA VAL A 112 5.54 -1.46 3.85
C VAL A 112 5.41 -1.05 2.38
N ASN A 113 5.30 -2.03 1.49
CA ASN A 113 4.88 -1.85 0.10
C ASN A 113 3.51 -2.47 -0.12
N VAL A 114 2.57 -1.70 -0.66
CA VAL A 114 1.22 -2.17 -0.99
C VAL A 114 1.03 -2.08 -2.50
N PHE A 115 0.81 -3.21 -3.16
CA PHE A 115 0.81 -3.30 -4.62
C PHE A 115 -0.19 -4.33 -5.14
N TYR A 116 -0.37 -4.34 -6.46
CA TYR A 116 -1.23 -5.29 -7.16
C TYR A 116 -0.41 -6.24 -8.03
N LYS A 117 -0.42 -7.53 -7.72
CA LYS A 117 0.43 -8.54 -8.34
C LYS A 117 -0.32 -9.21 -9.51
N THR A 118 0.23 -9.06 -10.73
CA THR A 118 -0.36 -9.58 -11.98
C THR A 118 0.30 -10.86 -12.50
N ASP A 119 1.47 -11.22 -11.97
CA ASP A 119 2.27 -12.38 -12.37
C ASP A 119 1.93 -13.65 -11.55
N ILE A 120 0.75 -13.66 -10.92
CA ILE A 120 0.21 -14.80 -10.15
C ILE A 120 -1.22 -15.09 -10.60
N THR A 121 -1.71 -16.31 -10.34
CA THR A 121 -3.10 -16.71 -10.62
C THR A 121 -3.75 -17.30 -9.36
N PRO A 122 -4.83 -16.71 -8.84
CA PRO A 122 -5.44 -15.46 -9.28
C PRO A 122 -4.57 -14.24 -8.96
N GLU A 123 -4.64 -13.22 -9.81
CA GLU A 123 -4.03 -11.93 -9.51
C GLU A 123 -4.65 -11.30 -8.24
N SER A 124 -3.83 -10.71 -7.37
CA SER A 124 -4.27 -10.22 -6.05
C SER A 124 -3.54 -8.95 -5.61
N TYR A 125 -4.06 -8.28 -4.58
CA TYR A 125 -3.29 -7.26 -3.88
C TYR A 125 -2.40 -7.90 -2.83
N ARG A 126 -1.21 -7.34 -2.63
CA ARG A 126 -0.27 -7.82 -1.62
C ARG A 126 0.31 -6.69 -0.79
N GLU A 127 0.69 -7.06 0.42
CA GLU A 127 1.57 -6.29 1.29
C GLU A 127 2.93 -6.99 1.32
N PHE A 128 4.01 -6.23 1.13
CA PHE A 128 5.36 -6.62 1.55
C PHE A 128 5.76 -5.77 2.77
N HIS A 129 6.05 -6.39 3.90
CA HIS A 129 6.49 -5.70 5.12
C HIS A 129 7.95 -6.03 5.41
N ALA A 130 8.83 -5.04 5.30
CA ALA A 130 10.25 -5.16 5.57
C ALA A 130 10.60 -4.73 6.99
N ARG A 131 11.37 -5.56 7.71
CA ARG A 131 11.84 -5.28 9.08
C ARG A 131 13.34 -5.45 9.19
N GLN A 132 13.95 -4.74 10.14
CA GLN A 132 15.37 -4.90 10.44
C GLN A 132 15.71 -6.39 10.68
N PRO A 133 16.85 -6.89 10.17
CA PRO A 133 17.95 -6.14 9.54
C PRO A 133 17.78 -5.87 8.03
N PHE A 134 16.56 -5.98 7.49
CA PHE A 134 16.23 -5.79 6.07
C PHE A 134 17.04 -6.68 5.13
N PRO A 135 17.04 -8.02 5.33
CA PRO A 135 17.58 -8.93 4.31
C PRO A 135 16.84 -8.71 2.97
N GLU A 136 17.45 -9.05 1.84
CA GLU A 136 16.78 -8.86 0.55
C GLU A 136 15.72 -9.96 0.30
N GLY A 137 14.52 -9.57 -0.15
CA GLY A 137 13.44 -10.49 -0.49
C GLY A 137 12.65 -11.04 0.71
N ILE A 138 11.79 -12.03 0.44
CA ILE A 138 10.94 -12.69 1.45
C ILE A 138 11.80 -13.59 2.35
N THR A 139 11.74 -13.36 3.66
CA THR A 139 12.54 -14.04 4.68
C THR A 139 11.77 -14.09 6.02
N GLY A 140 12.38 -14.56 7.11
CA GLY A 140 11.76 -14.49 8.44
C GLY A 140 11.49 -13.06 8.92
N ASN A 141 12.19 -12.04 8.39
CA ASN A 141 12.02 -10.64 8.79
C ASN A 141 11.09 -9.88 7.83
N ASN A 142 11.11 -10.27 6.54
CA ASN A 142 10.34 -9.65 5.49
C ASN A 142 9.24 -10.58 5.01
N THR A 143 7.99 -10.17 5.15
CA THR A 143 6.83 -10.98 4.78
C THR A 143 6.16 -10.42 3.55
N GLU A 144 5.60 -11.29 2.70
CA GLU A 144 4.67 -10.92 1.63
C GLU A 144 3.36 -11.68 1.84
N ALA A 145 2.24 -10.97 1.91
CA ALA A 145 0.94 -11.57 2.20
C ALA A 145 -0.19 -10.99 1.34
N ASP A 146 -1.18 -11.83 1.08
CA ASP A 146 -2.38 -11.46 0.34
C ASP A 146 -3.30 -10.54 1.17
N ILE A 147 -3.82 -9.50 0.53
CA ILE A 147 -4.68 -8.51 1.18
C ILE A 147 -5.93 -8.18 0.35
N ILE A 148 -6.95 -7.70 1.03
CA ILE A 148 -8.11 -7.05 0.43
C ILE A 148 -7.94 -5.55 0.53
N PHE A 149 -7.52 -4.91 -0.56
CA PHE A 149 -7.33 -3.46 -0.65
C PHE A 149 -8.58 -2.74 -1.17
N ASN A 150 -8.89 -1.58 -0.59
CA ASN A 150 -9.91 -0.68 -1.11
C ASN A 150 -9.53 0.80 -0.86
N ALA A 151 -9.82 1.65 -1.83
CA ALA A 151 -9.68 3.10 -1.68
C ALA A 151 -10.77 3.88 -2.41
N THR A 152 -11.28 4.92 -1.76
CA THR A 152 -12.35 5.76 -2.32
C THR A 152 -11.99 7.23 -2.17
N PRO A 153 -12.09 8.05 -3.23
CA PRO A 153 -11.92 9.49 -3.12
C PRO A 153 -13.05 10.07 -2.27
N LEU A 154 -12.71 10.98 -1.36
CA LEU A 154 -13.67 11.80 -0.64
C LEU A 154 -14.01 13.02 -1.48
N GLN A 155 -15.30 13.23 -1.70
CA GLN A 155 -15.84 14.44 -2.36
C GLN A 155 -15.73 15.65 -1.42
#